data_AF-A0A2N1A3V8-F1
#
_entry.id   AF-A0A2N1A3V8-F1
#
_cell.length_a   1.000
_cell.length_b   1.000
_cell.length_c   1.000
_cell.angle_alpha   90.00
_cell.angle_beta   90.00
_cell.angle_gamma   90.00
#
_symmetry.space_group_name_H-M   'P 1'
#
loop_
_entity.id
_entity.type
_entity.pdbx_description
1 polymer ?
#
loop_
_entity_poly.entity_id
_entity_poly.type
_entity_poly.pdbx_seq_one_letter_code
_entity_poly.pdbx_strand_id
1 'polypeptide(L)' 'MMTENIISLESLRIKAQVCFELDKRKTSLRPCDTDLYPEVNIECFKDLRGYELGDTLEVDVVAMQSSNGRSYFYSY' A
#
# COMPACT_ATOMS: atom_id res chain seq x y z
N MET A 1 3.87 -4.32 -23.95
CA MET A 1 3.11 -3.94 -22.74
C MET A 1 2.10 -5.04 -22.50
N MET A 2 2.24 -5.81 -21.42
CA MET A 2 1.16 -6.72 -20.99
C MET A 2 0.13 -5.86 -20.27
N THR A 3 -1.08 -5.81 -20.80
CA THR A 3 -2.23 -5.18 -20.15
C THR A 3 -2.63 -6.07 -18.99
N GLU A 4 -2.29 -5.68 -17.75
CA GLU A 4 -2.82 -6.38 -16.57
C GLU A 4 -4.33 -6.09 -16.48
N ASN A 5 -5.16 -7.14 -16.60
CA ASN A 5 -6.60 -6.98 -16.46
C ASN A 5 -6.93 -6.87 -14.97
N ILE A 6 -7.45 -5.73 -14.54
CA ILE A 6 -7.92 -5.50 -13.18
C ILE A 6 -9.32 -6.13 -13.06
N ILE A 7 -9.49 -7.04 -12.10
CA ILE A 7 -10.72 -7.81 -11.92
C ILE A 7 -11.60 -7.20 -10.82
N SER A 8 -11.01 -6.52 -9.83
CA SER A 8 -11.75 -5.88 -8.75
C SER A 8 -11.07 -4.60 -8.28
N LEU A 9 -11.92 -3.64 -7.89
CA LEU A 9 -11.57 -2.37 -7.27
C LEU A 9 -12.41 -2.23 -6.02
N GLU A 10 -11.79 -2.29 -4.84
CA GLU A 10 -12.48 -2.05 -3.57
C GLU A 10 -11.79 -0.89 -2.85
N SER A 11 -12.56 0.11 -2.45
CA SER A 11 -12.08 1.19 -1.59
C SER A 11 -12.22 0.76 -0.15
N LEU A 12 -11.12 0.71 0.59
CA LEU A 12 -11.09 0.30 1.99
C LEU A 12 -10.18 1.23 2.79
N ARG A 13 -10.47 1.33 4.09
CA ARG A 13 -9.62 2.04 5.05
C ARG A 13 -8.82 1.02 5.84
N ILE A 14 -7.50 1.14 5.80
CA ILE A 14 -6.59 0.24 6.52
C ILE A 14 -5.68 1.02 7.46
N LYS A 15 -5.21 0.36 8.52
CA LYS A 15 -4.10 0.86 9.32
C LYS A 15 -2.79 0.48 8.67
N ALA A 16 -1.91 1.46 8.49
CA ALA A 16 -0.59 1.26 7.91
C ALA A 16 0.47 1.96 8.76
N GLN A 17 1.66 1.37 8.82
CA GLN A 17 2.81 1.89 9.53
C GLN A 17 3.82 2.53 8.57
N VAL A 18 4.34 3.68 8.98
CA VAL A 18 5.44 4.39 8.32
C VAL A 18 6.73 3.60 8.50
N CYS A 19 7.29 3.14 7.40
CA CYS A 19 8.48 2.30 7.37
C CYS A 19 9.52 2.87 6.40
N PHE A 20 10.80 2.62 6.66
CA PHE A 20 11.87 2.95 5.71
C PHE A 20 12.16 1.74 4.81
N GLU A 21 11.95 1.90 3.50
CA GLU A 21 12.25 0.87 2.52
C GLU A 21 13.72 0.99 2.08
N LEU A 22 14.57 0.12 2.61
CA LEU A 22 16.03 0.17 2.39
C LEU A 22 16.40 0.07 0.90
N ASP A 23 15.72 -0.79 0.14
CA ASP A 23 15.99 -1.02 -1.28
C ASP A 23 15.75 0.23 -2.13
N LYS A 24 14.71 1.00 -1.79
CA LYS A 24 14.33 2.23 -2.50
C LYS A 24 14.87 3.50 -1.84
N ARG A 25 15.52 3.36 -0.67
CA ARG A 25 16.02 4.46 0.18
C ARG A 25 15.00 5.57 0.41
N LYS A 26 13.75 5.19 0.66
CA LYS A 26 12.63 6.12 0.87
C LYS A 26 11.69 5.65 1.98
N THR A 27 10.98 6.60 2.58
CA THR A 27 9.86 6.28 3.46
C THR A 27 8.69 5.73 2.65
N SER A 28 8.00 4.75 3.22
CA SER A 28 6.90 3.99 2.64
C SER A 28 5.85 3.68 3.71
N LEU A 29 4.66 3.24 3.30
CA LEU A 29 3.65 2.71 4.20
C LEU A 29 3.47 1.22 3.97
N ARG A 30 3.39 0.47 5.07
CA ARG A 30 3.07 -0.96 5.06
C ARG A 30 1.80 -1.22 5.88
N PRO A 31 0.85 -2.02 5.39
CA PRO A 31 -0.31 -2.43 6.19
C PRO A 31 0.15 -3.06 7.52
N CYS A 32 -0.52 -2.72 8.63
CA CYS A 32 -0.23 -3.33 9.93
C CYS A 32 -0.69 -4.79 10.00
N ASP A 33 -1.80 -5.11 9.35
CA ASP A 33 -2.32 -6.48 9.22
C ASP A 33 -1.69 -7.19 8.01
N THR A 34 -0.44 -7.62 8.20
CA THR A 34 0.33 -8.35 7.17
C THR A 34 -0.25 -9.72 6.83
N ASP A 35 -1.05 -10.31 7.72
CA ASP A 35 -1.68 -11.62 7.51
C ASP A 35 -2.85 -11.55 6.52
N LEU A 36 -3.55 -10.41 6.47
CA LEU A 36 -4.62 -10.15 5.50
C LEU A 36 -4.07 -9.67 4.16
N TYR A 37 -2.91 -9.00 4.17
CA TYR A 37 -2.31 -8.37 2.99
C TYR A 37 -0.82 -8.68 2.86
N PRO A 38 -0.45 -9.95 2.65
CA PRO A 38 0.94 -10.33 2.50
C PRO A 38 1.54 -9.64 1.27
N GLU A 39 2.69 -8.99 1.47
CA GLU A 39 3.52 -8.39 0.42
C GLU A 39 2.92 -7.16 -0.31
N VAL A 40 1.83 -6.58 0.17
CA VAL A 40 1.24 -5.40 -0.48
C VAL A 40 1.89 -4.11 0.03
N ASN A 41 2.64 -3.45 -0.85
CA ASN A 41 3.10 -2.08 -0.62
C ASN A 41 1.98 -1.10 -0.97
N ILE A 42 1.76 -0.10 -0.12
CA ILE A 42 0.83 1.00 -0.42
C ILE A 42 1.61 2.02 -1.25
N GLU A 43 1.30 2.08 -2.54
CA GLU A 43 1.92 3.05 -3.43
C GLU A 43 1.22 4.42 -3.36
N CYS A 44 1.98 5.47 -3.64
CA CYS A 44 1.49 6.83 -3.88
C CYS A 44 0.89 7.61 -2.69
N PHE A 45 1.07 7.19 -1.43
CA PHE A 45 0.66 8.05 -0.31
C PHE A 45 1.40 9.40 -0.36
N LYS A 46 0.64 10.48 -0.56
CA LYS A 46 1.20 11.82 -0.70
C LYS A 46 1.64 12.35 0.67
N ASP A 47 2.94 12.62 0.72
CA ASP A 47 3.62 13.41 1.72
C ASP A 47 3.67 12.79 3.14
N LEU A 48 4.64 11.89 3.33
CA LEU A 48 5.03 11.40 4.65
C LEU A 48 5.95 12.39 5.40
N ARG A 49 6.16 13.62 4.90
CA ARG A 49 6.98 14.63 5.58
C ARG A 49 6.23 15.12 6.81
N GLY A 50 6.67 14.67 7.98
CA GLY A 50 6.06 15.02 9.27
C GLY A 50 5.69 13.82 10.12
N TYR A 51 5.75 12.61 9.56
CA TYR A 51 5.59 11.37 10.31
C TYR A 51 6.94 10.72 10.59
N GLU A 52 7.05 10.11 11.77
CA GLU A 52 8.24 9.38 12.20
C GLU A 52 8.15 7.91 11.78
N LEU A 53 9.31 7.25 11.67
CA LEU A 53 9.35 5.81 11.42
C LEU A 53 8.70 5.07 12.59
N GLY A 54 7.74 4.20 12.29
CA GLY A 54 6.93 3.50 13.30
C GLY A 54 5.55 4.10 13.54
N ASP A 55 5.28 5.33 13.07
CA ASP A 55 3.96 5.95 13.17
C ASP A 55 2.91 5.11 12.45
N THR A 56 1.72 5.02 13.05
CA THR A 56 0.58 4.30 12.47
C THR A 56 -0.48 5.29 12.02
N LEU A 57 -0.93 5.13 10.77
CA LEU A 57 -1.90 6.00 10.10
C LEU A 57 -3.08 5.18 9.61
N GLU A 58 -4.26 5.78 9.61
CA GLU A 58 -5.39 5.27 8.83
C GLU A 58 -5.33 5.85 7.43
N VAL A 59 -5.32 4.97 6.43
CA VAL A 59 -5.19 5.35 5.03
C VAL A 59 -6.31 4.71 4.22
N ASP A 60 -6.94 5.54 3.38
CA ASP A 60 -7.91 5.08 2.40
C ASP A 60 -7.14 4.59 1.17
N VAL A 61 -7.29 3.29 0.87
CA VAL A 61 -6.63 2.64 -0.25
C VAL A 61 -7.64 2.02 -1.19
N VAL A 62 -7.28 1.92 -2.45
CA VAL A 62 -7.99 1.12 -3.45
C VAL A 62 -7.23 -0.19 -3.60
N ALA A 63 -7.85 -1.29 -3.17
CA ALA A 63 -7.40 -2.65 -3.48
C ALA A 63 -7.66 -2.93 -4.95
N MET A 64 -6.60 -3.25 -5.68
CA MET A 64 -6.70 -3.69 -7.07
C MET A 64 -6.23 -5.13 -7.15
N GLN A 65 -7.10 -6.03 -7.59
CA GLN A 65 -6.71 -7.41 -7.88
C GLN A 65 -6.55 -7.59 -9.38
N SER A 66 -5.36 -7.97 -9.83
CA SER A 66 -5.12 -8.30 -11.23
C SER A 66 -5.41 -9.77 -11.53
N SER A 67 -5.69 -10.06 -12.79
CA SER A 67 -5.98 -11.41 -13.30
C SER A 67 -4.86 -12.44 -13.14
N ASN A 68 -3.64 -11.98 -12.84
CA ASN A 68 -2.49 -12.81 -12.52
C ASN A 68 -2.32 -13.06 -11.01
N GLY A 69 -3.27 -12.63 -10.17
CA GLY A 69 -3.29 -12.86 -8.73
C GLY A 69 -2.50 -11.85 -7.89
N ARG A 70 -1.97 -10.78 -8.50
CA ARG A 70 -1.29 -9.72 -7.74
C ARG A 70 -2.31 -8.74 -7.16
N SER A 71 -2.04 -8.31 -5.94
CA SER A 71 -2.85 -7.31 -5.24
C SER A 71 -2.02 -6.06 -5.04
N TYR A 72 -2.58 -4.91 -5.39
CA TYR A 72 -1.93 -3.61 -5.23
C TYR A 72 -2.82 -2.70 -4.38
N PHE A 73 -2.20 -1.91 -3.50
CA PHE A 73 -2.88 -0.83 -2.80
C PHE A 73 -2.42 0.51 -3.34
N TYR A 74 -3.38 1.29 -3.82
CA TYR A 74 -3.15 2.69 -4.18
C TYR A 74 -3.81 3.59 -3.15
N SER A 75 -3.03 4.46 -2.51
CA SER A 75 -3.59 5.61 -1.79
C SER A 75 -3.84 6.76 -2.77
N TYR A 76 -4.94 7.49 -2.56
CA TYR A 76 -5.18 8.78 -3.20
C TYR A 76 -4.21 9.88 -2.72
#